data_AF-A0A7X8VID9-F1
#
_entry.id   AF-A0A7X8VID9-F1
#
_cell.length_a   1.000
_cell.length_b   1.000
_cell.length_c   1.000
_cell.angle_alpha   90.00
_cell.angle_beta   90.00
_cell.angle_gamma   90.00
#
_symmetry.space_group_name_H-M   'P 1'
#
loop_
_entity.id
_entity.type
_entity.pdbx_description
1 polymer ?
#
loop_
_entity_poly.entity_id
_entity_poly.type
_entity_poly.pdbx_seq_one_letter_code
_entity_poly.pdbx_strand_id
1 'polypeptide(L)'
;LLAVLVGPPIAGFMRYLGDVVNHATRLQPFWMGIAVSAIMSFVLFSPLSSAALSIMLQLSGLAAGAATAGCCASMIGYAAASWRDNKIGGILAQALGTSMLQIGNTIRHPQILIPSTLAAVIVGPLSTLVFRMENNYMGAGMGTSGLVGQITTYATMSGSMSPVLLIVYMVLLHFLIPALISLLCYELMYRKGWIKAGYLTLPEI
;
A
#
# COMPACT_ATOMS: atom_id res chain seq x y z
N LEU A 1 -26.38 14.06 -17.02
CA LEU A 1 -26.14 15.43 -17.53
C LEU A 1 -25.02 16.14 -16.78
N LEU A 2 -25.12 16.39 -15.47
CA LEU A 2 -24.04 17.03 -14.68
C LEU A 2 -22.69 16.26 -14.75
N ALA A 3 -22.69 14.94 -14.67
CA ALA A 3 -21.47 14.13 -14.77
C ALA A 3 -20.76 14.23 -16.14
N VAL A 4 -21.49 14.50 -17.22
CA VAL A 4 -20.93 14.63 -18.58
C VAL A 4 -20.33 16.02 -18.79
N LEU A 5 -20.87 17.04 -18.14
CA LEU A 5 -20.39 18.42 -18.19
C LEU A 5 -19.19 18.67 -17.27
N VAL A 6 -19.21 18.09 -16.07
CA VAL A 6 -18.19 18.33 -15.03
C VAL A 6 -17.10 17.25 -15.05
N GLY A 7 -17.41 16.04 -15.51
CA GLY A 7 -16.49 14.91 -15.55
C GLY A 7 -15.22 15.14 -16.39
N PRO A 8 -15.31 15.61 -17.64
CA PRO A 8 -14.13 15.78 -18.49
C PRO A 8 -13.11 16.80 -17.96
N PRO A 9 -13.50 18.00 -17.47
CA PRO A 9 -12.56 18.92 -16.83
C PRO A 9 -11.86 18.33 -15.61
N ILE A 10 -12.61 17.65 -14.73
CA ILE A 10 -12.03 17.01 -13.53
C ILE A 10 -11.07 15.89 -13.95
N ALA A 11 -11.45 15.04 -14.90
CA ALA A 11 -10.59 13.97 -15.38
C ALA A 11 -9.30 14.52 -16.01
N GLY A 12 -9.37 15.62 -16.76
CA GLY A 12 -8.20 16.30 -17.30
C GLY A 12 -7.28 16.82 -16.20
N PHE A 13 -7.85 17.45 -15.17
CA PHE A 13 -7.09 17.91 -14.01
C PHE A 13 -6.42 16.76 -13.23
N MET A 14 -7.14 15.66 -13.00
CA MET A 14 -6.59 14.50 -12.29
C MET A 14 -5.46 13.83 -13.08
N ARG A 15 -5.58 13.74 -14.41
CA ARG A 15 -4.48 13.27 -15.27
C ARG A 15 -3.27 14.18 -15.20
N TYR A 16 -3.46 15.49 -15.26
CA TYR A 16 -2.37 16.46 -15.12
C TYR A 16 -1.64 16.30 -13.78
N LEU A 17 -2.38 16.20 -12.67
CA LEU A 17 -1.78 15.91 -11.36
C LEU A 17 -1.02 14.58 -11.35
N GLY A 18 -1.60 13.56 -11.97
CA GLY A 18 -0.98 12.27 -12.21
C GLY A 18 0.37 12.36 -12.90
N ASP A 19 0.43 13.09 -14.00
CA ASP A 19 1.66 13.31 -14.77
C ASP A 19 2.71 14.04 -13.94
N VAL A 20 2.31 15.04 -13.13
CA VAL A 20 3.20 15.72 -12.19
C VAL A 20 3.76 14.73 -11.17
N VAL A 21 2.93 13.87 -10.57
CA VAL A 21 3.39 12.85 -9.60
C VAL A 21 4.33 11.84 -10.25
N ASN A 22 3.98 11.33 -11.44
CA ASN A 22 4.79 10.38 -12.18
C ASN A 22 6.16 10.99 -12.54
N HIS A 23 6.17 12.24 -13.03
CA HIS A 23 7.39 12.94 -13.41
C HIS A 23 8.24 13.28 -12.19
N ALA A 24 7.65 13.82 -11.12
CA ALA A 24 8.34 14.13 -9.87
C ALA A 24 8.97 12.87 -9.26
N THR A 25 8.28 11.72 -9.33
CA THR A 25 8.82 10.46 -8.80
C THR A 25 10.04 9.97 -9.58
N ARG A 26 10.12 10.24 -10.89
CA ARG A 26 11.32 9.95 -11.67
C ARG A 26 12.49 10.88 -11.30
N LEU A 27 12.21 12.16 -11.03
CA LEU A 27 13.25 13.14 -10.68
C LEU A 27 13.78 12.97 -9.25
N GLN A 28 12.93 12.63 -8.29
CA GLN A 28 13.26 12.52 -6.87
C GLN A 28 12.69 11.20 -6.28
N PRO A 29 13.20 10.04 -6.71
CA PRO A 29 12.63 8.74 -6.35
C PRO A 29 12.62 8.48 -4.84
N PHE A 30 13.63 8.94 -4.10
CA PHE A 30 13.69 8.74 -2.65
C PHE A 30 12.54 9.45 -1.91
N TRP A 31 12.41 10.77 -2.06
CA TRP A 31 11.41 11.57 -1.36
C TRP A 31 9.99 11.28 -1.85
N MET A 32 9.83 11.15 -3.17
CA MET A 32 8.53 10.83 -3.75
C MET A 32 8.12 9.39 -3.46
N GLY A 33 9.06 8.45 -3.38
CA GLY A 33 8.80 7.08 -2.94
C GLY A 33 8.18 7.05 -1.55
N ILE A 34 8.75 7.82 -0.60
CA ILE A 34 8.20 7.99 0.75
C ILE A 34 6.80 8.64 0.69
N ALA A 35 6.67 9.75 -0.02
CA ALA A 35 5.42 10.52 -0.06
C ALA A 35 4.27 9.69 -0.67
N VAL A 36 4.49 9.09 -1.85
CA VAL A 36 3.47 8.31 -2.56
C VAL A 36 3.08 7.07 -1.77
N SER A 37 4.04 6.31 -1.22
CA SER A 37 3.73 5.11 -0.44
C SER A 37 2.98 5.45 0.85
N ALA A 38 3.39 6.50 1.56
CA ALA A 38 2.72 6.95 2.78
C ALA A 38 1.31 7.46 2.50
N ILE A 39 1.13 8.31 1.49
CA ILE A 39 -0.20 8.82 1.10
C ILE A 39 -1.12 7.66 0.73
N MET A 40 -0.66 6.72 -0.09
CA MET A 40 -1.46 5.56 -0.48
C MET A 40 -1.80 4.66 0.71
N SER A 41 -0.86 4.50 1.65
CA SER A 41 -1.12 3.83 2.93
C SER A 41 -2.24 4.54 3.70
N PHE A 42 -2.18 5.86 3.87
CA PHE A 42 -3.22 6.63 4.56
C PHE A 42 -4.58 6.56 3.87
N VAL A 43 -4.60 6.60 2.53
CA VAL A 43 -5.85 6.53 1.76
C VAL A 43 -6.60 5.23 2.02
N LEU A 44 -5.92 4.10 2.26
CA LEU A 44 -6.56 2.84 2.63
C LEU A 44 -7.35 2.88 3.96
N PHE A 45 -7.03 3.82 4.86
CA PHE A 45 -7.76 4.02 6.12
C PHE A 45 -8.85 5.08 6.01
N SER A 46 -8.84 5.85 4.93
CA SER A 46 -9.91 6.76 4.60
C SER A 46 -11.04 6.00 3.90
N PRO A 47 -12.28 6.52 3.91
CA PRO A 47 -13.39 5.97 3.11
C PRO A 47 -13.18 6.16 1.59
N LEU A 48 -12.01 6.65 1.15
CA LEU A 48 -11.66 6.79 -0.26
C LEU A 48 -11.04 5.48 -0.77
N SER A 49 -11.35 5.15 -2.02
CA SER A 49 -10.72 4.01 -2.69
C SER A 49 -9.33 4.39 -3.21
N SER A 50 -8.28 3.77 -2.67
CA SER A 50 -6.90 3.88 -3.17
C SER A 50 -6.78 3.43 -4.63
N ALA A 51 -7.51 2.38 -5.01
CA ALA A 51 -7.59 1.89 -6.39
C ALA A 51 -8.23 2.92 -7.33
N ALA A 52 -9.33 3.55 -6.91
CA ALA A 52 -9.93 4.62 -7.71
C ALA A 52 -8.99 5.82 -7.84
N LEU A 53 -8.29 6.20 -6.76
CA LEU A 53 -7.33 7.29 -6.77
C LEU A 53 -6.17 7.01 -7.76
N SER A 54 -5.63 5.79 -7.76
CA SER A 54 -4.55 5.43 -8.68
C SER A 54 -4.99 5.43 -10.15
N ILE A 55 -6.22 5.01 -10.44
CA ILE A 55 -6.81 5.05 -11.79
C ILE A 55 -7.06 6.49 -12.24
N MET A 56 -7.60 7.34 -11.36
CA MET A 56 -7.87 8.75 -11.65
C MET A 56 -6.59 9.54 -11.93
N LEU A 57 -5.55 9.30 -11.13
CA LEU A 57 -4.24 9.92 -11.29
C LEU A 57 -3.36 9.22 -12.34
N GLN A 58 -3.82 8.16 -13.00
CA GLN A 58 -3.04 7.43 -14.01
C GLN A 58 -1.61 7.12 -13.55
N LEU A 59 -1.44 6.68 -12.31
CA LEU A 59 -0.11 6.42 -11.76
C LEU A 59 0.59 5.32 -12.57
N SER A 60 1.85 5.54 -12.91
CA SER A 60 2.62 4.61 -13.73
C SER A 60 4.09 4.57 -13.36
N GLY A 61 4.78 3.52 -13.80
CA GLY A 61 6.21 3.34 -13.56
C GLY A 61 6.53 3.30 -12.06
N LEU A 62 7.58 4.03 -11.66
CA LEU A 62 8.06 4.08 -10.27
C LEU A 62 7.01 4.61 -9.28
N ALA A 63 6.18 5.57 -9.67
CA ALA A 63 5.13 6.10 -8.79
C ALA A 63 4.08 5.04 -8.48
N ALA A 64 3.66 4.27 -9.49
CA ALA A 64 2.77 3.14 -9.31
C ALA A 64 3.42 2.02 -8.47
N GLY A 65 4.72 1.76 -8.65
CA GLY A 65 5.46 0.80 -7.83
C GLY A 65 5.56 1.21 -6.36
N ALA A 66 5.81 2.48 -6.06
CA ALA A 66 5.76 3.02 -4.70
C ALA A 66 4.35 2.93 -4.10
N ALA A 67 3.33 3.28 -4.89
CA ALA A 67 1.93 3.19 -4.47
C ALA A 67 1.54 1.75 -4.11
N THR A 68 1.86 0.77 -4.96
CA THR A 68 1.58 -0.65 -4.70
C THR A 68 2.29 -1.09 -3.43
N ALA A 69 3.58 -0.77 -3.29
CA ALA A 69 4.36 -1.20 -2.13
C ALA A 69 3.85 -0.57 -0.82
N GLY A 70 3.39 0.69 -0.83
CA GLY A 70 2.74 1.32 0.32
C GLY A 70 1.40 0.68 0.69
N CYS A 71 0.59 0.31 -0.30
CA CYS A 71 -0.65 -0.43 -0.08
C CYS A 71 -0.38 -1.83 0.49
N CYS A 72 0.59 -2.56 -0.08
CA CYS A 72 1.04 -3.85 0.42
C CYS A 72 1.55 -3.75 1.86
N ALA A 73 2.32 -2.71 2.18
CA ALA A 73 2.82 -2.48 3.52
C ALA A 73 1.71 -2.28 4.55
N SER A 74 0.60 -1.65 4.13
CA SER A 74 -0.57 -1.49 4.98
C SER A 74 -1.28 -2.82 5.23
N MET A 75 -1.60 -3.56 4.17
CA MET A 75 -2.32 -4.82 4.26
C MET A 75 -1.54 -5.88 5.04
N ILE A 76 -0.28 -6.10 4.65
CA ILE A 76 0.58 -7.09 5.32
C ILE A 76 1.00 -6.59 6.70
N GLY A 77 1.22 -5.30 6.88
CA GLY A 77 1.57 -4.73 8.19
C GLY A 77 0.48 -4.94 9.23
N TYR A 78 -0.78 -4.69 8.86
CA TYR A 78 -1.93 -4.97 9.72
C TYR A 78 -2.12 -6.46 9.97
N ALA A 79 -1.98 -7.30 8.93
CA ALA A 79 -2.10 -8.75 9.09
C ALA A 79 -1.02 -9.33 10.04
N ALA A 80 0.22 -8.86 9.92
CA ALA A 80 1.32 -9.26 10.78
C ALA A 80 1.15 -8.76 12.22
N ALA A 81 0.73 -7.50 12.40
CA ALA A 81 0.47 -6.91 13.72
C ALA A 81 -0.71 -7.59 14.43
N SER A 82 -1.74 -8.00 13.68
CA SER A 82 -2.93 -8.63 14.26
C SER A 82 -2.80 -10.12 14.55
N TRP A 83 -1.62 -10.71 14.40
CA TRP A 83 -1.40 -12.15 14.58
C TRP A 83 -1.84 -12.68 15.96
N ARG A 84 -1.79 -11.84 17.00
CA ARG A 84 -2.23 -12.20 18.37
C ARG A 84 -3.73 -12.07 18.58
N ASP A 85 -4.38 -11.18 17.83
CA ASP A 85 -5.76 -10.74 18.08
C ASP A 85 -6.77 -11.44 17.15
N ASN A 86 -6.32 -12.08 16.07
CA ASN A 86 -7.15 -12.69 15.04
C ASN A 86 -6.76 -14.13 14.73
N LYS A 87 -7.75 -14.94 14.32
CA LYS A 87 -7.53 -16.27 13.73
C LYS A 87 -6.87 -16.14 12.35
N ILE A 88 -6.29 -17.24 11.85
CA ILE A 88 -5.65 -17.30 10.52
C ILE A 88 -6.56 -16.74 9.41
N GLY A 89 -7.87 -17.00 9.48
CA GLY A 89 -8.85 -16.45 8.52
C GLY A 89 -8.86 -14.92 8.49
N GLY A 90 -8.87 -14.26 9.65
CA GLY A 90 -8.83 -12.79 9.74
C GLY A 90 -7.51 -12.21 9.22
N ILE A 91 -6.39 -12.88 9.53
CA ILE A 91 -5.06 -12.49 9.08
C ILE A 91 -4.97 -12.55 7.55
N LEU A 92 -5.46 -13.65 6.94
CA LEU A 92 -5.50 -13.80 5.49
C LEU A 92 -6.50 -12.83 4.85
N ALA A 93 -7.64 -12.55 5.49
CA ALA A 93 -8.62 -11.58 5.00
C ALA A 93 -8.04 -10.16 4.94
N GLN A 94 -7.21 -9.78 5.92
CA GLN A 94 -6.51 -8.49 5.89
C GLN A 94 -5.37 -8.47 4.87
N ALA A 95 -4.59 -9.56 4.81
CA ALA A 95 -3.42 -9.66 3.94
C ALA A 95 -3.78 -9.76 2.45
N LEU A 96 -4.82 -10.52 2.09
CA LEU A 96 -5.18 -10.81 0.69
C LEU A 96 -6.54 -10.23 0.29
N GLY A 97 -7.39 -9.89 1.26
CA GLY A 97 -8.67 -9.23 1.01
C GLY A 97 -8.52 -7.72 1.01
N THR A 98 -8.52 -7.11 2.19
CA THR A 98 -8.35 -5.66 2.34
C THR A 98 -8.00 -5.25 3.78
N SER A 99 -7.16 -4.22 3.93
CA SER A 99 -6.93 -3.57 5.23
C SER A 99 -8.08 -2.69 5.69
N MET A 100 -9.07 -2.43 4.82
CA MET A 100 -10.27 -1.65 5.19
C MET A 100 -11.05 -2.29 6.34
N LEU A 101 -10.89 -3.61 6.55
CA LEU A 101 -11.42 -4.33 7.71
C LEU A 101 -10.98 -3.72 9.05
N GLN A 102 -9.83 -3.04 9.09
CA GLN A 102 -9.28 -2.42 10.28
C GLN A 102 -9.63 -0.93 10.42
N ILE A 103 -10.44 -0.35 9.52
CA ILE A 103 -10.84 1.07 9.62
C ILE A 103 -11.54 1.36 10.95
N GLY A 104 -12.51 0.52 11.34
CA GLY A 104 -13.24 0.70 12.59
C GLY A 104 -12.33 0.70 13.83
N ASN A 105 -11.35 -0.21 13.84
CA ASN A 105 -10.34 -0.30 14.90
C ASN A 105 -9.38 0.90 14.86
N THR A 106 -8.98 1.33 13.66
CA THR A 106 -8.05 2.46 13.48
C THR A 106 -8.68 3.78 13.91
N ILE A 107 -9.99 3.96 13.69
CA ILE A 107 -10.73 5.14 14.17
C ILE A 107 -10.79 5.16 15.71
N ARG A 108 -11.01 4.01 16.36
CA ARG A 108 -11.03 3.91 17.83
C ARG A 108 -9.65 4.03 18.45
N HIS A 109 -8.64 3.53 17.75
CA HIS A 109 -7.27 3.35 18.24
C HIS A 109 -6.25 3.78 17.17
N PRO A 110 -6.10 5.10 16.90
CA PRO A 110 -5.26 5.59 15.80
C PRO A 110 -3.80 5.18 15.91
N GLN A 111 -3.31 4.86 17.12
CA GLN A 111 -1.96 4.33 17.32
C GLN A 111 -1.65 3.06 16.51
N ILE A 112 -2.64 2.24 16.15
CA ILE A 112 -2.41 0.99 15.40
C ILE A 112 -1.99 1.24 13.94
N LEU A 113 -2.10 2.48 13.47
CA LEU A 113 -1.66 2.92 12.15
C LEU A 113 -0.13 3.08 12.07
N ILE A 114 0.53 3.35 13.19
CA ILE A 114 1.96 3.68 13.22
C ILE A 114 2.83 2.55 12.65
N PRO A 115 2.64 1.27 13.02
CA PRO A 115 3.46 0.17 12.48
C PRO A 115 3.39 0.05 10.96
N SER A 116 2.19 0.16 10.41
CA SER A 116 1.94 -0.03 8.97
C SER A 116 2.37 1.18 8.15
N THR A 117 2.13 2.40 8.61
CA THR A 117 2.64 3.61 7.96
C THR A 117 4.16 3.69 7.99
N LEU A 118 4.80 3.28 9.10
CA LEU A 118 6.26 3.22 9.17
C LEU A 118 6.82 2.22 8.15
N ALA A 119 6.19 1.06 8.01
CA ALA A 119 6.54 0.10 6.96
C ALA A 119 6.38 0.71 5.56
N ALA A 120 5.29 1.43 5.28
CA ALA A 120 5.09 2.11 3.99
C ALA A 120 6.16 3.17 3.69
N VAL A 121 6.52 3.99 4.68
CA VAL A 121 7.57 5.02 4.57
C VAL A 121 8.93 4.43 4.26
N ILE A 122 9.25 3.25 4.81
CA ILE A 122 10.54 2.59 4.55
C ILE A 122 10.54 1.84 3.21
N VAL A 123 9.44 1.16 2.89
CA VAL A 123 9.34 0.33 1.68
C VAL A 123 9.20 1.19 0.41
N GLY A 124 8.60 2.38 0.50
CA GLY A 124 8.47 3.34 -0.62
C GLY A 124 9.79 3.70 -1.33
N PRO A 125 10.80 4.22 -0.63
CA PRO A 125 12.11 4.53 -1.21
C PRO A 125 12.86 3.26 -1.63
N LEU A 126 12.68 2.12 -0.95
CA LEU A 126 13.27 0.85 -1.40
C LEU A 126 12.69 0.44 -2.75
N SER A 127 11.37 0.50 -2.90
CA SER A 127 10.64 0.19 -4.14
C SER A 127 11.14 1.05 -5.30
N THR A 128 11.29 2.36 -5.10
CA THR A 128 11.62 3.33 -6.16
C THR A 128 13.11 3.47 -6.46
N LEU A 129 13.96 3.54 -5.43
CA LEU A 129 15.39 3.84 -5.58
C LEU A 129 16.22 2.57 -5.76
N VAL A 130 15.98 1.55 -4.93
CA VAL A 130 16.83 0.36 -4.84
C VAL A 130 16.39 -0.70 -5.85
N PHE A 131 15.13 -1.08 -5.81
CA PHE A 131 14.59 -2.17 -6.64
C PHE A 131 14.00 -1.66 -7.96
N ARG A 132 13.78 -0.33 -8.08
CA ARG A 132 13.17 0.34 -9.25
C ARG A 132 11.92 -0.40 -9.76
N MET A 133 11.09 -0.78 -8.81
CA MET A 133 9.83 -1.48 -9.05
C MET A 133 8.87 -0.55 -9.78
N GLU A 134 8.26 -1.08 -10.84
CA GLU A 134 7.27 -0.37 -11.63
C GLU A 134 5.95 -1.11 -11.63
N ASN A 135 4.87 -0.34 -11.69
CA ASN A 135 3.53 -0.88 -11.88
C ASN A 135 2.70 0.07 -12.78
N ASN A 136 1.44 -0.26 -12.98
CA ASN A 136 0.46 0.55 -13.69
C ASN A 136 -0.68 0.99 -12.78
N TYR A 137 -1.53 1.87 -13.29
CA TYR A 137 -2.59 2.53 -12.54
C TYR A 137 -3.67 1.57 -12.02
N MET A 138 -3.84 0.40 -12.67
CA MET A 138 -4.77 -0.65 -12.23
C MET A 138 -4.26 -1.37 -10.98
N GLY A 139 -2.94 -1.54 -10.86
CA GLY A 139 -2.28 -2.22 -9.74
C GLY A 139 -1.84 -1.33 -8.59
N ALA A 140 -1.56 -0.07 -8.89
CA ALA A 140 -0.98 0.91 -7.97
C ALA A 140 -1.72 1.02 -6.63
N GLY A 141 -3.05 1.12 -6.65
CA GLY A 141 -3.86 1.28 -5.44
C GLY A 141 -4.39 -0.02 -4.82
N MET A 142 -4.08 -1.19 -5.41
CA MET A 142 -4.67 -2.47 -5.01
C MET A 142 -3.88 -3.20 -3.90
N GLY A 143 -2.60 -2.86 -3.71
CA GLY A 143 -1.75 -3.56 -2.74
C GLY A 143 -1.75 -5.07 -2.97
N THR A 144 -1.95 -5.84 -1.91
CA THR A 144 -2.02 -7.31 -1.93
C THR A 144 -3.44 -7.85 -2.13
N SER A 145 -4.45 -6.99 -2.29
CA SER A 145 -5.85 -7.38 -2.52
C SER A 145 -5.97 -8.25 -3.78
N GLY A 146 -6.43 -9.48 -3.61
CA GLY A 146 -6.57 -10.47 -4.69
C GLY A 146 -5.28 -10.72 -5.46
N LEU A 147 -4.13 -10.35 -4.90
CA LEU A 147 -2.83 -10.32 -5.57
C LEU A 147 -2.78 -9.43 -6.83
N VAL A 148 -3.72 -8.49 -6.98
CA VAL A 148 -3.83 -7.66 -8.18
C VAL A 148 -2.61 -6.78 -8.35
N GLY A 149 -2.08 -6.19 -7.26
CA GLY A 149 -0.86 -5.38 -7.32
C GLY A 149 0.36 -6.18 -7.80
N GLN A 150 0.45 -7.45 -7.43
CA GLN A 150 1.54 -8.37 -7.77
C GLN A 150 1.42 -8.83 -9.23
N ILE A 151 0.21 -9.21 -9.65
CA ILE A 151 -0.06 -9.63 -11.03
C ILE A 151 0.24 -8.47 -11.99
N THR A 152 -0.20 -7.26 -11.64
CA THR A 152 0.05 -6.05 -12.45
C THR A 152 1.51 -5.61 -12.43
N THR A 153 2.21 -5.72 -11.29
CA THR A 153 3.66 -5.49 -11.21
C THR A 153 4.40 -6.46 -12.11
N TYR A 154 4.06 -7.76 -12.02
CA TYR A 154 4.67 -8.79 -12.85
C TYR A 154 4.42 -8.54 -14.33
N ALA A 155 3.18 -8.21 -14.71
CA ALA A 155 2.84 -7.89 -16.10
C ALA A 155 3.54 -6.61 -16.61
N THR A 156 3.73 -5.61 -15.75
CA THR A 156 4.38 -4.35 -16.14
C THR A 156 5.89 -4.53 -16.30
N MET A 157 6.50 -5.36 -15.46
CA MET A 157 7.94 -5.62 -15.47
C MET A 157 8.32 -6.91 -16.20
N SER A 158 7.37 -7.62 -16.81
CA SER A 158 7.67 -8.83 -17.58
C SER A 158 8.57 -8.48 -18.77
N GLY A 159 9.75 -9.09 -18.84
CA GLY A 159 10.74 -8.83 -19.88
C GLY A 159 11.80 -7.77 -19.54
N SER A 160 11.67 -7.04 -18.43
CA SER A 160 12.72 -6.10 -17.98
C SER A 160 13.82 -6.77 -17.15
N MET A 161 13.50 -7.90 -16.51
CA MET A 161 14.44 -8.69 -15.72
C MET A 161 14.07 -10.19 -15.69
N SER A 162 14.96 -11.00 -15.12
CA SER A 162 14.68 -12.42 -14.90
C SER A 162 13.39 -12.63 -14.08
N PRO A 163 12.46 -13.51 -14.52
CA PRO A 163 11.21 -13.78 -13.80
C PRO A 163 11.43 -14.20 -12.34
N VAL A 164 12.49 -14.97 -12.08
CA VAL A 164 12.84 -15.43 -10.73
C VAL A 164 13.22 -14.25 -9.85
N LEU A 165 14.04 -13.33 -10.37
CA LEU A 165 14.48 -12.14 -9.63
C LEU A 165 13.30 -11.21 -9.31
N LEU A 166 12.39 -11.02 -10.28
CA LEU A 166 11.19 -10.21 -10.10
C LEU A 166 10.27 -10.77 -9.00
N ILE A 167 10.06 -12.09 -8.98
CA ILE A 167 9.28 -12.75 -7.93
C ILE A 167 9.94 -12.56 -6.57
N VAL A 168 11.27 -12.69 -6.47
CA VAL A 168 12.01 -12.45 -5.23
C VAL A 168 11.81 -11.00 -4.76
N TYR A 169 11.91 -10.01 -5.64
CA TYR A 169 11.70 -8.60 -5.30
C TYR A 169 10.29 -8.33 -4.81
N MET A 170 9.28 -8.89 -5.47
CA MET A 170 7.88 -8.78 -5.04
C MET A 170 7.67 -9.42 -3.66
N VAL A 171 8.21 -10.62 -3.41
CA VAL A 171 8.07 -11.28 -2.09
C VAL A 171 8.75 -10.45 -0.99
N LEU A 172 9.94 -9.93 -1.27
CA LEU A 172 10.68 -9.11 -0.30
C LEU A 172 9.94 -7.80 0.01
N LEU A 173 9.56 -7.02 -1.01
CA LEU A 173 9.00 -5.69 -0.81
C LEU A 173 7.50 -5.68 -0.50
N HIS A 174 6.72 -6.61 -1.05
CA HIS A 174 5.27 -6.62 -0.82
C HIS A 174 4.88 -7.39 0.43
N PHE A 175 5.69 -8.35 0.89
CA PHE A 175 5.32 -9.22 2.00
C PHE A 175 6.35 -9.19 3.14
N LEU A 176 7.59 -9.60 2.89
CA LEU A 176 8.54 -9.89 3.97
C LEU A 176 8.98 -8.63 4.72
N ILE A 177 9.50 -7.63 4.01
CA ILE A 177 10.00 -6.39 4.62
C ILE A 177 8.88 -5.65 5.36
N PRO A 178 7.70 -5.42 4.77
CA PRO A 178 6.62 -4.77 5.50
C PRO A 178 6.12 -5.56 6.72
N ALA A 179 6.04 -6.89 6.64
CA ALA A 179 5.68 -7.74 7.77
C ALA A 179 6.68 -7.59 8.92
N LEU A 180 7.98 -7.67 8.62
CA LEU A 180 9.04 -7.56 9.63
C LEU A 180 9.05 -6.20 10.31
N ILE A 181 8.96 -5.11 9.53
CA ILE A 181 8.96 -3.74 10.08
C ILE A 181 7.73 -3.52 10.95
N SER A 182 6.55 -3.91 10.46
CA SER A 182 5.30 -3.70 11.18
C SER A 182 5.24 -4.54 12.46
N LEU A 183 5.70 -5.79 12.42
CA LEU A 183 5.71 -6.67 13.59
C LEU A 183 6.71 -6.19 14.64
N LEU A 184 7.90 -5.74 14.23
CA LEU A 184 8.88 -5.14 15.14
C LEU A 184 8.33 -3.88 15.80
N CYS A 185 7.74 -2.98 15.01
CA CYS A 185 7.16 -1.74 15.52
C CYS A 185 5.98 -2.02 16.47
N TYR A 186 5.10 -2.95 16.08
CA TYR A 186 3.98 -3.40 16.90
C TYR A 186 4.46 -3.95 18.24
N GLU A 187 5.45 -4.84 18.25
CA GLU A 187 5.95 -5.44 19.49
C GLU A 187 6.59 -4.39 20.42
N LEU A 188 7.32 -3.42 19.87
CA LEU A 188 7.87 -2.29 20.64
C LEU A 188 6.77 -1.43 21.27
N MET A 189 5.71 -1.13 20.51
CA MET A 189 4.56 -0.35 20.99
C MET A 189 3.72 -1.13 22.01
N TYR A 190 3.59 -2.44 21.81
CA TYR A 190 2.90 -3.34 22.72
C TYR A 190 3.62 -3.42 24.07
N ARG A 191 4.95 -3.59 24.07
CA ARG A 191 5.77 -3.60 25.29
C ARG A 191 5.72 -2.28 26.06
N LYS A 192 5.59 -1.16 25.35
CA LYS A 192 5.39 0.17 25.95
C LYS A 192 3.95 0.42 26.45
N GLY A 193 3.04 -0.53 26.24
CA GLY A 193 1.63 -0.41 26.61
C GLY A 193 0.82 0.56 25.75
N TRP A 194 1.38 1.02 24.63
CA TRP A 194 0.70 1.93 23.69
C TRP A 194 -0.34 1.21 22.85
N ILE A 195 -0.06 -0.03 22.44
CA ILE A 195 -1.02 -0.93 21.81
C ILE A 195 -1.34 -2.04 22.81
N LYS A 196 -2.62 -2.35 22.99
CA LYS A 196 -3.08 -3.40 23.90
C LYS A 196 -3.71 -4.54 23.12
N ALA A 197 -3.73 -5.72 23.73
CA ALA A 197 -4.40 -6.88 23.16
C ALA A 197 -5.89 -6.56 22.91
N GLY A 198 -6.40 -7.03 21.78
CA GLY A 198 -7.78 -6.78 21.36
C GLY A 198 -7.98 -5.51 20.53
N TYR A 199 -6.96 -4.65 20.38
CA TYR A 199 -7.10 -3.43 19.56
C TYR A 199 -7.20 -3.73 18.07
N LEU A 200 -6.68 -4.88 17.62
CA LEU A 200 -6.73 -5.31 16.23
C LEU A 200 -7.74 -6.44 15.97
N THR A 201 -8.54 -6.81 16.97
CA THR A 201 -9.54 -7.87 16.82
C THR A 201 -10.59 -7.48 15.77
N LEU A 202 -10.78 -8.36 14.80
CA LEU A 202 -11.82 -8.24 13.80
C LEU A 202 -13.12 -8.88 14.32
N PRO A 203 -14.30 -8.36 13.92
CA PRO A 203 -15.56 -9.09 14.07
C PRO A 203 -15.43 -10.45 13.38
N GLU A 204 -16.03 -11.51 13.94
CA GLU A 204 -15.90 -12.86 13.37
C GLU A 204 -16.27 -12.87 11.88
N ILE A 205 -15.31 -13.30 11.06
CA ILE A 205 -15.44 -13.55 9.61
C ILE A 205 -15.60 -15.05 9.41
#